data_AF-A0A7C4IZA5-F1
#
_entry.id   AF-A0A7C4IZA5-F1
#
_cell.length_a   1.000
_cell.length_b   1.000
_cell.length_c   1.000
_cell.angle_alpha   90.00
_cell.angle_beta   90.00
_cell.angle_gamma   90.00
#
_symmetry.space_group_name_H-M   'P 1'
#
loop_
_entity.id
_entity.type
_entity.pdbx_description
1 polymer ?
#
loop_
_entity_poly.entity_id
_entity_poly.type
_entity_poly.pdbx_seq_one_letter_code
_entity_poly.pdbx_strand_id
1 'polypeptide(L)' 'RMAEAVCSSAAVKILIPLHHENVVLVGSSREPLPHLIETMIHDHIKEVLINV' A
#
# COMPACT_ATOMS: atom_id res chain seq x y z
N ARG A 1 -11.25 -14.41 16.45
CA ARG A 1 -10.60 -15.54 15.74
C ARG A 1 -10.86 -15.57 14.23
N MET A 2 -11.92 -14.92 13.71
CA MET A 2 -12.17 -14.84 12.26
C MET A 2 -11.06 -14.12 11.49
N ALA A 3 -10.63 -12.95 11.94
CA ALA A 3 -9.56 -12.19 11.28
C ALA A 3 -8.25 -13.00 11.18
N GLU A 4 -7.84 -13.63 12.27
CA GLU A 4 -6.65 -14.50 12.30
C GLU A 4 -6.75 -15.67 11.31
N ALA A 5 -7.90 -16.36 11.26
CA ALA A 5 -8.12 -17.48 10.34
C ALA A 5 -8.13 -17.03 8.87
N VAL A 6 -8.73 -15.88 8.58
CA VAL A 6 -8.73 -15.29 7.23
C VAL A 6 -7.29 -14.86 6.86
N CYS A 7 -6.54 -14.29 7.80
CA CYS A 7 -5.17 -13.87 7.58
C CYS A 7 -4.17 -15.03 7.47
N SER A 8 -4.39 -16.16 8.12
CA SER A 8 -3.50 -17.33 8.06
C SER A 8 -3.82 -18.32 6.94
N SER A 9 -4.99 -18.18 6.29
CA SER A 9 -5.38 -19.02 5.15
C SER A 9 -4.42 -18.88 3.97
N ALA A 10 -4.05 -20.02 3.37
CA ALA A 10 -3.22 -20.12 2.17
C ALA A 10 -3.96 -19.72 0.87
N ALA A 11 -5.27 -19.45 0.95
CA ALA A 11 -6.05 -19.00 -0.21
C ALA A 11 -5.57 -17.63 -0.70
N VAL A 12 -5.66 -17.40 -2.02
CA VAL A 12 -5.36 -16.10 -2.62
C VAL A 12 -6.37 -15.07 -2.11
N LYS A 13 -5.87 -13.96 -1.58
CA LYS A 13 -6.70 -12.88 -1.01
C LYS A 13 -6.82 -11.77 -2.03
N ILE A 14 -8.03 -11.59 -2.56
CA ILE A 14 -8.37 -10.48 -3.43
C ILE A 14 -9.06 -9.43 -2.55
N LEU A 15 -8.34 -8.34 -2.27
CA LEU A 15 -8.83 -7.26 -1.42
C LEU A 15 -9.47 -6.17 -2.30
N ILE A 16 -10.68 -5.76 -1.93
CA ILE A 16 -11.35 -4.62 -2.54
C ILE A 16 -11.27 -3.46 -1.52
N PRO A 17 -10.57 -2.37 -1.82
CA PRO A 17 -10.55 -1.21 -0.94
C PRO A 17 -11.95 -0.59 -0.88
N LEU A 18 -12.61 -0.67 0.28
CA LEU A 18 -13.97 -0.16 0.49
C LEU A 18 -14.01 1.35 0.80
N HIS A 19 -12.88 1.93 1.17
CA HIS A 19 -12.78 3.35 1.56
C HIS A 19 -11.76 4.08 0.70
N HIS A 20 -12.14 5.26 0.20
CA HIS A 20 -11.22 6.27 -0.31
C HIS A 20 -10.62 7.03 0.87
N GLU A 21 -9.78 6.38 1.66
CA GLU A 21 -8.97 7.11 2.64
C GLU A 21 -7.87 7.89 1.90
N ASN A 22 -7.33 8.94 2.51
CA ASN A 22 -6.16 9.69 2.01
C ASN A 22 -4.87 8.86 2.14
N VAL A 23 -4.89 7.61 1.66
CA VAL A 23 -3.81 6.64 1.76
C VAL A 23 -3.50 6.11 0.36
N VAL A 24 -2.25 6.24 -0.04
CA VAL A 24 -1.75 5.72 -1.31
C VAL A 24 -0.99 4.42 -1.07
N LEU A 25 -1.44 3.32 -1.67
CA LEU A 25 -0.80 2.01 -1.56
C LEU A 25 0.33 1.87 -2.59
N VAL A 26 1.55 2.19 -2.18
CA VAL A 26 2.72 2.12 -3.07
C VAL A 26 3.23 0.68 -3.27
N GLY A 27 3.02 -0.21 -2.29
CA GLY A 27 3.50 -1.59 -2.30
C GLY A 27 2.64 -2.62 -3.04
N SER A 28 1.72 -2.18 -3.90
CA SER A 28 0.86 -3.10 -4.66
C SER A 28 1.53 -3.65 -5.93
N SER A 29 2.61 -3.02 -6.41
CA SER A 29 3.32 -3.48 -7.60
C SER A 29 4.35 -4.58 -7.25
N ARG A 30 4.82 -5.33 -8.26
CA ARG A 30 5.81 -6.40 -8.10
C ARG A 30 7.27 -5.89 -8.12
N GLU A 31 7.46 -4.61 -7.85
CA GLU A 31 8.79 -4.00 -7.80
C GLU A 31 9.51 -4.30 -6.48
N PRO A 32 10.85 -4.40 -6.47
CA PRO A 32 11.61 -4.60 -5.25
C PRO A 32 11.48 -3.39 -4.32
N LEU A 33 11.62 -3.62 -3.00
CA LEU A 33 11.42 -2.61 -1.96
C LEU A 33 12.12 -1.26 -2.23
N PRO A 34 13.39 -1.21 -2.70
CA PRO A 34 14.05 0.06 -2.99
C PRO A 34 13.29 0.92 -4.02
N HIS A 35 12.78 0.33 -5.11
CA HIS A 35 12.04 1.07 -6.14
C HIS A 35 10.68 1.57 -5.63
N LEU A 36 10.03 0.79 -4.76
CA LEU A 36 8.77 1.19 -4.13
C LEU A 36 8.95 2.42 -3.24
N ILE A 37 10.07 2.46 -2.49
CA ILE A 37 10.43 3.60 -1.65
C ILE A 37 10.70 4.84 -2.51
N GLU A 38 11.43 4.70 -3.61
CA GLU A 38 11.68 5.80 -4.56
C GLU A 38 10.37 6.36 -5.12
N THR A 39 9.47 5.49 -5.60
CA THR A 39 8.15 5.88 -6.11
C THR A 39 7.36 6.65 -5.05
N MET A 40 7.34 6.15 -3.81
CA MET A 40 6.66 6.82 -2.69
C MET A 40 7.21 8.24 -2.47
N ILE A 41 8.54 8.38 -2.46
CA ILE A 41 9.19 9.66 -2.18
C ILE A 41 8.95 10.66 -3.31
N HIS A 42 9.16 10.23 -4.55
CA HIS A 42 9.14 11.11 -5.70
C HIS A 42 7.73 11.51 -6.14
N ASP A 43 6.78 10.57 -6.08
CA ASP A 43 5.47 10.75 -6.69
C ASP A 43 4.36 11.07 -5.69
N HIS A 44 4.58 10.79 -4.39
CA HIS A 44 3.52 10.96 -3.38
C HIS A 44 3.94 11.86 -2.21
N ILE A 45 5.20 11.78 -1.76
CA ILE A 45 5.66 12.59 -0.62
C ILE A 45 5.98 14.03 -1.03
N LYS A 46 6.61 14.25 -2.19
CA LYS A 46 6.94 15.61 -2.66
C LYS A 46 5.71 16.49 -2.86
N GLU A 47 4.61 15.91 -3.33
CA GLU A 47 3.34 16.64 -3.51
C GLU A 47 2.73 17.10 -2.17
N VAL A 48 2.94 16.33 -1.10
CA VAL A 48 2.37 16.60 0.23
C VAL A 48 3.28 17.50 1.07
N LEU A 49 4.61 17.40 0.92
CA LEU A 49 5.59 18.13 1.74
C LEU A 49 6.05 19.47 1.15
N ILE A 50 5.44 19.98 0.08
CA ILE A 50 5.87 21.20 -0.61
C ILE A 50 5.71 22.52 0.20
N ASN A 51 5.20 22.45 1.44
CA ASN A 51 4.96 23.60 2.32
C ASN A 51 5.72 23.54 3.67
N VAL A 52 7.02 23.24 3.68
CA VAL A 52 7.88 23.51 4.86
C VAL A 52 9.12 24.29 4.45
#